data_AF-X5XV99-F1
#
_entry.id   AF-X5XV99-F1
#
_cell.length_a   1.000
_cell.length_b   1.000
_cell.length_c   1.000
_cell.angle_alpha   90.00
_cell.angle_beta   90.00
_cell.angle_gamma   90.00
#
_symmetry.space_group_name_H-M   'P 1'
#
loop_
_entity.id
_entity.type
_entity.pdbx_description
1 polymer ?
#
loop_
_entity_poly.entity_id
_entity_poly.type
_entity_poly.pdbx_seq_one_letter_code
_entity_poly.pdbx_strand_id
1 'polypeptide(L)'
;MPRPTTAAVRLLTSAREPVRLCATTNIDVDTGGLQTIDGVLTEVGDRILLTGQTDGSENGIRTASTGQWYRASDARTARTIQKGTTAYVQEGTANAGKTFTFNTLDPVVGDTNLDITADETPIAADVLTTRGDLLFRNATEPARLAASTAGYLLQTNGAGADPSWAGFLQAGTSAVTRTWQDKARERISVKDFGAVGNGVTDDTAAIQAAETYRATVGGELVFPPGTYQISAASITVNRANGGAWRGIGEAMLRASANTTFLCILTGAVAGTTNKPFLITGIHFHGGGFTACRGVHETTPYGTTIENCTFTQMAFARPSSAVLFWQRRPDGSRSATSASMAVDHGPSTASTTRSTYSTSR
;
A
#
# COMPACT_ATOMS: atom_id res chain seq x y z
N MET A 1 -19.24 59.06 -45.37
CA MET A 1 -18.23 58.36 -44.52
C MET A 1 -17.57 57.28 -45.36
N PRO A 2 -16.26 57.03 -45.24
CA PRO A 2 -15.64 55.86 -45.85
C PRO A 2 -16.15 54.58 -45.18
N ARG A 3 -16.42 53.53 -45.96
CA ARG A 3 -16.69 52.19 -45.42
C ARG A 3 -15.34 51.63 -44.89
N PRO A 4 -15.25 51.17 -43.63
CA PRO A 4 -14.00 50.61 -43.13
C PRO A 4 -13.61 49.38 -43.94
N THR A 5 -12.36 49.30 -44.35
CA THR A 5 -11.79 48.12 -45.00
C THR A 5 -11.75 46.98 -44.00
N THR A 6 -12.56 45.95 -44.22
CA THR A 6 -12.52 44.71 -43.45
C THR A 6 -11.19 44.01 -43.72
N ALA A 7 -10.18 44.28 -42.90
CA ALA A 7 -8.93 43.56 -42.94
C ALA A 7 -9.23 42.08 -42.66
N ALA A 8 -8.98 41.22 -43.65
CA ALA A 8 -9.13 39.79 -43.50
C ALA A 8 -8.07 39.31 -42.50
N VAL A 9 -8.49 39.07 -41.25
CA VAL A 9 -7.66 38.41 -40.23
C VAL A 9 -7.48 36.97 -40.66
N ARG A 10 -6.49 36.73 -41.53
CA ARG A 10 -5.99 35.39 -41.85
C ARG A 10 -5.39 34.86 -40.55
N LEU A 11 -6.19 34.10 -39.80
CA LEU A 11 -5.72 33.37 -38.63
C LEU A 11 -4.65 32.38 -39.14
N LEU A 12 -3.38 32.63 -38.80
CA LEU A 12 -2.34 31.63 -39.00
C LEU A 12 -2.52 30.57 -37.90
N THR A 13 -3.33 29.56 -38.21
CA THR A 13 -3.29 28.28 -37.51
C THR A 13 -1.86 27.74 -37.55
N SER A 14 -1.39 27.13 -36.46
CA SER A 14 -0.13 26.38 -36.46
C SER A 14 -0.23 25.18 -37.40
N ALA A 15 -1.34 24.45 -37.35
CA ALA A 15 -1.64 23.36 -38.28
C ALA A 15 -1.75 23.83 -39.75
N ARG A 16 -1.12 23.06 -40.64
CA ARG A 16 -1.39 22.97 -42.08
C ARG A 16 -2.69 22.19 -42.33
N GLU A 17 -3.17 22.20 -43.57
CA GLU A 17 -4.12 21.16 -44.01
C GLU A 17 -3.46 19.77 -43.90
N PRO A 18 -4.21 18.71 -43.53
CA PRO A 18 -3.68 17.35 -43.43
C PRO A 18 -2.93 16.88 -44.68
N VAL A 19 -2.00 15.96 -44.50
CA VAL A 19 -1.33 15.24 -45.58
C VAL A 19 -1.87 13.82 -45.65
N ARG A 20 -2.00 13.29 -46.87
CA ARG A 20 -2.44 11.91 -47.05
C ARG A 20 -1.37 10.94 -46.55
N LEU A 21 -0.12 11.13 -46.98
CA LEU A 21 1.02 10.25 -46.68
C LEU A 21 2.26 11.04 -46.23
N CYS A 22 3.23 10.33 -45.63
CA CYS A 22 4.52 10.88 -45.23
C CYS A 22 5.70 10.06 -45.77
N ALA A 23 6.62 10.71 -46.50
CA ALA A 23 7.86 10.14 -47.00
C ALA A 23 9.03 10.45 -46.03
N THR A 24 9.47 9.41 -45.31
CA THR A 24 10.62 9.44 -44.39
C THR A 24 11.96 9.10 -45.05
N THR A 25 11.97 8.96 -46.37
CA THR A 25 13.15 8.66 -47.21
C THR A 25 13.22 9.62 -48.39
N ASN A 26 14.37 9.68 -49.07
CA ASN A 26 14.51 10.49 -50.27
C ASN A 26 13.60 9.96 -51.39
N ILE A 27 12.97 10.89 -52.11
CA ILE A 27 12.15 10.65 -53.30
C ILE A 27 12.52 11.72 -54.33
N ASP A 28 12.52 11.37 -55.62
CA ASP A 28 12.70 12.35 -56.69
C ASP A 28 11.42 13.19 -56.80
N VAL A 29 11.57 14.50 -56.55
CA VAL A 29 10.50 15.50 -56.62
C VAL A 29 10.55 16.34 -57.89
N ASP A 30 11.64 16.31 -58.64
CA ASP A 30 11.87 17.18 -59.81
C ASP A 30 11.51 16.47 -61.11
N THR A 31 11.91 15.20 -61.28
CA THR A 31 11.29 14.30 -62.26
C THR A 31 9.87 13.94 -61.80
N GLY A 32 9.72 13.68 -60.50
CA GLY A 32 8.44 13.34 -59.87
C GLY A 32 7.85 12.00 -60.35
N GLY A 33 6.58 12.00 -60.72
CA GLY A 33 5.82 10.77 -60.99
C GLY A 33 5.11 10.22 -59.74
N LEU A 34 4.15 9.30 -59.94
CA LEU A 34 3.40 8.69 -58.83
C LEU A 34 4.21 7.57 -58.18
N GLN A 35 4.29 7.56 -56.85
CA GLN A 35 5.17 6.70 -56.07
C GLN A 35 4.39 5.97 -54.96
N THR A 36 4.90 4.82 -54.50
CA THR A 36 4.34 4.12 -53.34
C THR A 36 5.05 4.59 -52.07
N ILE A 37 4.30 5.21 -51.16
CA ILE A 37 4.80 5.80 -49.91
C ILE A 37 4.07 5.15 -48.74
N ASP A 38 4.83 4.65 -47.76
CA ASP A 38 4.31 3.99 -46.55
C ASP A 38 3.30 2.85 -46.82
N GLY A 39 3.50 2.14 -47.95
CA GLY A 39 2.64 1.04 -48.42
C GLY A 39 1.48 1.45 -49.34
N VAL A 40 1.28 2.75 -49.59
CA VAL A 40 0.13 3.29 -50.34
C VAL A 40 0.60 4.02 -51.60
N LEU A 41 -0.07 3.80 -52.73
CA LEU A 41 0.22 4.52 -53.98
C LEU A 41 -0.38 5.94 -53.95
N THR A 42 0.41 6.94 -54.33
CA THR A 42 -0.03 8.33 -54.48
C THR A 42 -0.87 8.54 -55.74
N GLU A 43 -1.85 9.43 -55.66
CA GLU A 43 -2.63 9.94 -56.80
C GLU A 43 -2.26 11.42 -57.11
N VAL A 44 -2.63 11.90 -58.30
CA VAL A 44 -2.34 13.29 -58.70
C VAL A 44 -3.17 14.25 -57.85
N GLY A 45 -2.50 15.17 -57.15
CA GLY A 45 -3.11 16.10 -56.21
C GLY A 45 -2.94 15.72 -54.74
N ASP A 46 -2.43 14.53 -54.42
CA ASP A 46 -2.20 14.12 -53.03
C ASP A 46 -1.24 15.07 -52.30
N ARG A 47 -1.59 15.44 -51.08
CA ARG A 47 -0.71 16.18 -50.17
C ARG A 47 0.23 15.21 -49.49
N ILE A 48 1.54 15.31 -49.73
CA ILE A 48 2.57 14.43 -49.16
C ILE A 48 3.50 15.27 -48.28
N LEU A 49 3.75 14.83 -47.04
CA LEU A 49 4.82 15.39 -46.21
C LEU A 49 6.14 14.69 -46.51
N LEU A 50 7.21 15.44 -46.76
CA LEU A 50 8.56 14.92 -46.96
C LEU A 50 9.41 15.30 -45.74
N THR A 51 10.06 14.33 -45.11
CA THR A 51 10.95 14.54 -43.95
C THR A 51 12.36 13.96 -44.12
N GLY A 52 12.54 13.05 -45.08
CA GLY A 52 13.81 12.34 -45.32
C GLY A 52 14.52 12.66 -46.64
N GLN A 53 14.37 13.86 -47.20
CA GLN A 53 15.09 14.26 -48.41
C GLN A 53 16.61 14.33 -48.18
N THR A 54 17.39 14.07 -49.23
CA THR A 54 18.87 14.12 -49.17
C THR A 54 19.40 15.55 -49.04
N ASP A 55 18.74 16.51 -49.69
CA ASP A 55 18.83 17.92 -49.28
C ASP A 55 17.67 18.24 -48.32
N GLY A 56 18.01 18.62 -47.09
CA GLY A 56 17.03 19.02 -46.08
C GLY A 56 16.24 20.28 -46.46
N SER A 57 16.72 21.09 -47.42
CA SER A 57 16.01 22.27 -47.93
C SER A 57 14.74 21.90 -48.73
N GLU A 58 14.64 20.66 -49.20
CA GLU A 58 13.54 20.15 -50.02
C GLU A 58 12.34 19.59 -49.25
N ASN A 59 12.54 19.28 -47.96
CA ASN A 59 11.55 18.76 -47.01
C ASN A 59 10.30 19.66 -46.87
N GLY A 60 9.24 19.15 -46.25
CA GLY A 60 7.95 19.83 -46.07
C GLY A 60 6.86 19.27 -47.00
N ILE A 61 5.75 19.99 -47.13
CA ILE A 61 4.58 19.46 -47.87
C ILE A 61 4.71 19.74 -49.38
N ARG A 62 4.63 18.67 -50.18
CA ARG A 62 4.52 18.69 -51.65
C ARG A 62 3.13 18.23 -52.09
N THR A 63 2.79 18.49 -53.35
CA THR A 63 1.61 17.96 -54.04
C THR A 63 2.07 16.95 -55.10
N ALA A 64 1.58 15.71 -55.03
CA ALA A 64 1.97 14.63 -55.93
C ALA A 64 1.44 14.85 -57.35
N SER A 65 2.21 14.39 -58.33
CA SER A 65 2.03 14.67 -59.77
C SER A 65 2.66 13.56 -60.62
N THR A 66 2.23 13.45 -61.88
CA THR A 66 2.88 12.59 -62.89
C THR A 66 4.17 13.17 -63.47
N GLY A 67 4.44 14.46 -63.22
CA GLY A 67 5.76 15.11 -63.37
C GLY A 67 6.19 15.72 -62.04
N GLN A 68 6.93 16.83 -62.06
CA GLN A 68 7.45 17.54 -60.88
C GLN A 68 6.41 17.75 -59.75
N TRP A 69 6.84 17.52 -58.51
CA TRP A 69 6.07 17.68 -57.27
C TRP A 69 6.34 19.05 -56.64
N TYR A 70 5.39 19.98 -56.77
CA TYR A 70 5.50 21.34 -56.23
C TYR A 70 5.18 21.42 -54.74
N ARG A 71 5.72 22.43 -54.03
CA ARG A 71 5.36 22.73 -52.64
C ARG A 71 3.89 23.16 -52.51
N ALA A 72 3.19 22.61 -51.51
CA ALA A 72 1.78 22.86 -51.28
C ALA A 72 1.47 24.34 -50.99
N SER A 73 0.30 24.81 -51.42
CA SER A 73 -0.10 26.22 -51.41
C SER A 73 -0.18 26.86 -50.02
N ASP A 74 -0.42 26.06 -48.98
CA ASP A 74 -0.49 26.45 -47.57
C ASP A 74 0.84 26.28 -46.81
N ALA A 75 1.89 25.77 -47.46
CA ALA A 75 3.21 25.44 -46.89
C ALA A 75 4.40 25.97 -47.72
N ARG A 76 4.15 26.86 -48.69
CA ARG A 76 5.14 27.40 -49.66
C ARG A 76 5.85 28.71 -49.26
N THR A 77 5.78 29.14 -48.00
CA THR A 77 6.43 30.36 -47.51
C THR A 77 7.04 30.17 -46.13
N ALA A 78 8.12 30.89 -45.80
CA ALA A 78 8.76 30.85 -44.47
C ALA A 78 7.77 30.94 -43.32
N ARG A 79 6.87 31.95 -43.37
CA ARG A 79 5.83 32.22 -42.36
C ARG A 79 4.83 31.07 -42.18
N THR A 80 4.64 30.21 -43.19
CA THR A 80 3.73 29.06 -43.14
C THR A 80 4.38 27.74 -42.71
N ILE A 81 5.70 27.71 -42.51
CA ILE A 81 6.45 26.52 -42.05
C ILE A 81 7.40 26.86 -40.88
N GLN A 82 7.05 27.89 -40.10
CA GLN A 82 7.77 28.30 -38.90
C GLN A 82 7.81 27.21 -37.84
N LYS A 83 8.77 27.29 -36.91
CA LYS A 83 8.85 26.40 -35.74
C LYS A 83 7.52 26.32 -35.00
N GLY A 84 7.04 25.10 -34.74
CA GLY A 84 5.73 24.84 -34.14
C GLY A 84 4.56 24.81 -35.14
N THR A 85 4.83 24.92 -36.44
CA THR A 85 3.88 24.50 -37.49
C THR A 85 3.70 22.99 -37.42
N THR A 86 2.49 22.49 -37.62
CA THR A 86 2.19 21.05 -37.59
C THR A 86 1.47 20.55 -38.85
N ALA A 87 1.59 19.25 -39.13
CA ALA A 87 0.86 18.55 -40.20
C ALA A 87 0.44 17.15 -39.72
N TYR A 88 -0.82 16.79 -39.94
CA TYR A 88 -1.37 15.48 -39.55
C TYR A 88 -1.38 14.52 -40.74
N VAL A 89 -0.96 13.27 -40.53
CA VAL A 89 -0.87 12.23 -41.58
C VAL A 89 -2.08 11.31 -41.52
N GLN A 90 -2.81 11.15 -42.64
CA GLN A 90 -4.09 10.43 -42.67
C GLN A 90 -3.95 8.92 -42.95
N GLU A 91 -3.02 8.52 -43.82
CA GLU A 91 -2.83 7.15 -44.32
C GLU A 91 -1.36 6.72 -44.23
N GLY A 92 -1.09 5.44 -44.52
CA GLY A 92 0.24 4.82 -44.41
C GLY A 92 0.32 3.77 -43.31
N THR A 93 1.28 2.85 -43.42
CA THR A 93 1.47 1.72 -42.50
C THR A 93 2.15 2.12 -41.19
N ALA A 94 3.13 3.03 -41.26
CA ALA A 94 3.98 3.44 -40.15
C ALA A 94 3.70 4.87 -39.63
N ASN A 95 3.04 5.72 -40.43
CA ASN A 95 2.88 7.16 -40.12
C ASN A 95 1.44 7.64 -39.99
N ALA A 96 0.43 6.85 -40.38
CA ALA A 96 -0.98 7.23 -40.19
C ALA A 96 -1.28 7.59 -38.73
N GLY A 97 -2.07 8.64 -38.53
CA GLY A 97 -2.46 9.13 -37.21
C GLY A 97 -1.41 9.98 -36.48
N LYS A 98 -0.17 10.05 -36.97
CA LYS A 98 0.87 10.90 -36.39
C LYS A 98 0.68 12.37 -36.79
N THR A 99 1.01 13.26 -35.87
CA THR A 99 1.25 14.68 -36.17
C THR A 99 2.75 14.89 -36.28
N PHE A 100 3.20 15.58 -37.32
CA PHE A 100 4.58 16.02 -37.48
C PHE A 100 4.70 17.52 -37.18
N THR A 101 5.81 17.93 -36.58
CA THR A 101 6.11 19.31 -36.18
C THR A 101 7.34 19.82 -36.91
N PHE A 102 7.22 21.00 -37.51
CA PHE A 102 8.35 21.73 -38.09
C PHE A 102 9.15 22.39 -36.96
N ASN A 103 10.45 22.15 -36.93
CA ASN A 103 11.34 22.53 -35.83
C ASN A 103 12.29 23.68 -36.17
N THR A 104 12.57 23.93 -37.46
CA THR A 104 13.40 25.04 -37.93
C THR A 104 12.73 26.40 -37.66
N LEU A 105 13.47 27.32 -37.08
CA LEU A 105 13.05 28.70 -36.84
C LEU A 105 13.46 29.60 -38.02
N ASP A 106 12.58 30.49 -38.46
CA ASP A 106 12.79 31.45 -39.56
C ASP A 106 13.40 30.87 -40.86
N PRO A 107 12.90 29.73 -41.40
CA PRO A 107 13.50 29.07 -42.55
C PRO A 107 13.32 29.82 -43.88
N VAL A 108 14.38 29.88 -44.69
CA VAL A 108 14.31 30.24 -46.12
C VAL A 108 13.89 29.00 -46.91
N VAL A 109 12.81 29.11 -47.68
CA VAL A 109 12.21 27.97 -48.42
C VAL A 109 13.10 27.59 -49.61
N GLY A 110 13.65 26.37 -49.61
CA GLY A 110 14.54 25.87 -50.67
C GLY A 110 15.99 26.37 -50.54
N ASP A 111 16.42 26.65 -49.30
CA ASP A 111 17.80 27.04 -48.95
C ASP A 111 18.12 26.60 -47.51
N THR A 112 17.24 26.90 -46.55
CA THR A 112 17.38 26.42 -45.17
C THR A 112 16.83 25.01 -45.00
N ASN A 113 17.62 24.11 -44.38
CA ASN A 113 17.17 22.77 -44.02
C ASN A 113 15.97 22.79 -43.07
N LEU A 114 14.95 22.00 -43.41
CA LEU A 114 13.70 21.86 -42.65
C LEU A 114 13.74 20.57 -41.82
N ASP A 115 14.03 20.73 -40.53
CA ASP A 115 13.85 19.69 -39.52
C ASP A 115 12.35 19.53 -39.24
N ILE A 116 11.86 18.30 -39.43
CA ILE A 116 10.44 17.94 -39.28
C ILE A 116 10.36 16.55 -38.65
N THR A 117 10.09 16.52 -37.34
CA THR A 117 9.95 15.28 -36.57
C THR A 117 8.48 14.90 -36.39
N ALA A 118 8.19 13.61 -36.21
CA ALA A 118 6.93 13.22 -35.60
C ALA A 118 6.86 13.79 -34.17
N ASP A 119 5.65 14.09 -33.69
CA ASP A 119 5.39 14.08 -32.26
C ASP A 119 5.50 12.61 -31.78
N GLU A 120 6.26 12.39 -30.72
CA GLU A 120 6.60 11.03 -30.27
C GLU A 120 5.32 10.29 -29.86
N THR A 121 5.18 9.04 -30.31
CA THR A 121 4.04 8.22 -29.88
C THR A 121 4.06 8.10 -28.36
N PRO A 122 3.02 8.55 -27.64
CA PRO A 122 3.03 8.62 -26.18
C PRO A 122 3.29 7.22 -25.63
N ILE A 123 4.31 7.10 -24.76
CA ILE A 123 5.03 5.86 -24.44
C ILE A 123 4.09 4.65 -24.43
N ALA A 124 4.23 3.82 -25.47
CA ALA A 124 3.12 3.06 -26.01
C ALA A 124 2.43 2.14 -24.98
N ALA A 125 1.10 2.06 -25.08
CA ALA A 125 0.30 1.08 -24.34
C ALA A 125 0.80 -0.36 -24.58
N ASP A 126 1.40 -0.62 -25.74
CA ASP A 126 2.03 -1.90 -26.13
C ASP A 126 3.19 -2.31 -25.19
N VAL A 127 3.83 -1.36 -24.50
CA VAL A 127 4.89 -1.64 -23.51
C VAL A 127 4.30 -2.17 -22.21
N LEU A 128 3.11 -1.68 -21.79
CA LEU A 128 2.45 -2.06 -20.53
C LEU A 128 1.31 -3.07 -20.79
N THR A 129 1.72 -4.27 -21.16
CA THR A 129 0.88 -5.40 -21.57
C THR A 129 -0.18 -5.86 -20.55
N THR A 130 0.04 -5.65 -19.26
CA THR A 130 -0.77 -6.21 -18.17
C THR A 130 -1.11 -5.15 -17.12
N ARG A 131 -2.32 -5.22 -16.55
CA ARG A 131 -2.70 -4.35 -15.42
C ARG A 131 -1.80 -4.58 -14.22
N GLY A 132 -1.04 -3.55 -13.84
CA GLY A 132 -0.06 -3.62 -12.75
C GLY A 132 1.39 -3.72 -13.22
N ASP A 133 1.64 -3.79 -14.52
CA ASP A 133 2.97 -3.54 -15.10
C ASP A 133 3.41 -2.09 -14.77
N LEU A 134 4.70 -1.92 -14.52
CA LEU A 134 5.33 -0.61 -14.28
C LEU A 134 6.38 -0.34 -15.37
N LEU A 135 6.46 0.92 -15.80
CA LEU A 135 7.58 1.41 -16.60
C LEU A 135 8.64 2.03 -15.68
N PHE A 136 9.90 1.70 -15.91
CA PHE A 136 11.05 2.33 -15.27
C PHE A 136 12.13 2.66 -16.33
N ARG A 137 13.22 3.34 -15.96
CA ARG A 137 14.41 3.43 -16.82
C ARG A 137 15.46 2.47 -16.32
N ASN A 138 15.92 1.56 -17.18
CA ASN A 138 17.10 0.75 -16.92
C ASN A 138 18.37 1.57 -17.21
N ALA A 139 19.54 0.91 -17.27
CA ALA A 139 20.83 1.55 -17.55
C ALA A 139 20.91 2.34 -18.89
N THR A 140 20.02 2.09 -19.85
CA THR A 140 20.07 2.64 -21.22
C THR A 140 18.73 3.24 -21.66
N GLU A 141 17.61 2.55 -21.41
CA GLU A 141 16.30 2.78 -22.05
C GLU A 141 15.12 2.62 -21.07
N PRO A 142 13.89 3.03 -21.43
CA PRO A 142 12.69 2.68 -20.69
C PRO A 142 12.40 1.16 -20.80
N ALA A 143 12.12 0.52 -19.66
CA ALA A 143 11.87 -0.93 -19.57
C ALA A 143 10.61 -1.24 -18.76
N ARG A 144 9.95 -2.37 -19.07
CA ARG A 144 8.81 -2.90 -18.30
C ARG A 144 9.32 -3.76 -17.14
N LEU A 145 8.86 -3.44 -15.93
CA LEU A 145 8.79 -4.37 -14.81
C LEU A 145 7.36 -4.95 -14.78
N ALA A 146 7.23 -6.26 -15.00
CA ALA A 146 5.93 -6.93 -15.04
C ALA A 146 5.23 -6.92 -13.65
N ALA A 147 3.91 -7.02 -13.63
CA ALA A 147 3.11 -7.15 -12.40
C ALA A 147 3.56 -8.34 -11.52
N SER A 148 3.36 -8.23 -10.20
CA SER A 148 3.79 -9.26 -9.21
C SER A 148 2.66 -9.78 -8.33
N THR A 149 2.93 -10.86 -7.62
CA THR A 149 2.03 -11.47 -6.64
C THR A 149 1.73 -10.49 -5.49
N ALA A 150 0.46 -10.40 -5.09
CA ALA A 150 0.06 -9.64 -3.92
C ALA A 150 0.83 -10.11 -2.66
N GLY A 151 1.51 -9.18 -1.97
CA GLY A 151 2.43 -9.50 -0.87
C GLY A 151 3.87 -9.02 -1.08
N TYR A 152 4.23 -8.67 -2.31
CA TYR A 152 5.54 -8.13 -2.67
C TYR A 152 5.50 -6.61 -2.73
N LEU A 153 6.64 -5.96 -2.47
CA LEU A 153 6.80 -4.50 -2.51
C LEU A 153 7.82 -4.11 -3.60
N LEU A 154 7.67 -2.93 -4.19
CA LEU A 154 8.66 -2.41 -5.12
C LEU A 154 9.91 -1.97 -4.35
N GLN A 155 11.07 -2.51 -4.71
CA GLN A 155 12.37 -2.18 -4.12
C GLN A 155 13.30 -1.59 -5.18
N THR A 156 13.95 -0.48 -4.85
CA THR A 156 15.11 0.03 -5.58
C THR A 156 16.37 -0.70 -5.10
N ASN A 157 17.16 -1.24 -6.03
CA ASN A 157 18.30 -2.11 -5.69
C ASN A 157 19.64 -1.36 -5.58
N GLY A 158 19.58 -0.04 -5.31
CA GLY A 158 20.72 0.87 -5.32
C GLY A 158 20.88 1.62 -6.65
N ALA A 159 21.91 2.47 -6.74
CA ALA A 159 22.23 3.17 -7.97
C ALA A 159 22.89 2.22 -8.97
N GLY A 160 22.42 2.21 -10.23
CA GLY A 160 22.94 1.34 -11.29
C GLY A 160 22.37 -0.08 -11.30
N ALA A 161 21.33 -0.37 -10.51
CA ALA A 161 20.62 -1.65 -10.52
C ALA A 161 19.11 -1.44 -10.71
N ASP A 162 18.51 -2.23 -11.60
CA ASP A 162 17.09 -2.15 -11.93
C ASP A 162 16.20 -2.46 -10.69
N PRO A 163 15.04 -1.80 -10.55
CA PRO A 163 14.10 -2.07 -9.47
C PRO A 163 13.45 -3.45 -9.63
N SER A 164 13.07 -4.07 -8.52
CA SER A 164 12.43 -5.39 -8.51
C SER A 164 11.33 -5.49 -7.46
N TRP A 165 10.47 -6.50 -7.61
CA TRP A 165 9.46 -6.83 -6.61
C TRP A 165 10.08 -7.70 -5.51
N ALA A 166 10.35 -7.11 -4.35
CA ALA A 166 10.99 -7.76 -3.22
C ALA A 166 9.96 -8.38 -2.26
N GLY A 167 10.22 -9.63 -1.88
CA GLY A 167 9.61 -10.26 -0.71
C GLY A 167 10.38 -9.91 0.57
N PHE A 168 9.90 -10.43 1.69
CA PHE A 168 10.63 -10.41 2.97
C PHE A 168 11.61 -11.59 3.02
N LEU A 169 12.86 -11.36 3.43
CA LEU A 169 13.81 -12.42 3.84
C LEU A 169 14.28 -12.19 5.29
N GLN A 170 14.58 -13.25 6.05
CA GLN A 170 15.19 -13.12 7.40
C GLN A 170 16.70 -12.92 7.24
N ALA A 171 17.33 -12.11 8.10
CA ALA A 171 18.77 -12.21 8.30
C ALA A 171 19.07 -13.57 8.99
N GLY A 172 19.68 -14.50 8.27
CA GLY A 172 20.07 -15.82 8.76
C GLY A 172 20.25 -16.86 7.63
N THR A 173 21.18 -17.80 7.79
CA THR A 173 21.37 -18.91 6.85
C THR A 173 20.10 -19.78 6.76
N SER A 174 19.77 -20.24 5.56
CA SER A 174 18.56 -21.04 5.26
C SER A 174 17.23 -20.36 5.61
N ALA A 175 17.21 -19.03 5.73
CA ALA A 175 15.98 -18.26 5.75
C ALA A 175 15.17 -18.43 4.45
N VAL A 176 13.84 -18.48 4.57
CA VAL A 176 12.92 -18.57 3.43
C VAL A 176 12.24 -17.22 3.20
N THR A 177 12.03 -16.87 1.93
CA THR A 177 11.31 -15.65 1.55
C THR A 177 9.81 -15.79 1.85
N ARG A 178 9.25 -14.86 2.62
CA ARG A 178 7.80 -14.67 2.90
C ARG A 178 7.31 -13.39 2.22
N THR A 179 6.00 -13.12 2.21
CA THR A 179 5.51 -11.80 1.80
C THR A 179 5.73 -10.75 2.90
N TRP A 180 5.74 -9.46 2.55
CA TRP A 180 5.79 -8.38 3.55
C TRP A 180 4.48 -8.28 4.35
N GLN A 181 3.36 -8.59 3.72
CA GLN A 181 2.03 -8.61 4.33
C GLN A 181 1.92 -9.74 5.36
N ASP A 182 2.52 -10.90 5.12
CA ASP A 182 2.59 -11.99 6.10
C ASP A 182 3.45 -11.61 7.31
N LYS A 183 4.53 -10.82 7.13
CA LYS A 183 5.27 -10.27 8.29
C LYS A 183 4.36 -9.43 9.17
N ALA A 184 3.70 -8.44 8.56
CA ALA A 184 2.96 -7.44 9.31
C ALA A 184 1.89 -8.07 10.22
N ARG A 185 1.43 -9.28 9.87
CA ARG A 185 0.42 -10.08 10.58
C ARG A 185 0.99 -11.12 11.55
N GLU A 186 2.32 -11.26 11.70
CA GLU A 186 2.94 -12.15 12.70
C GLU A 186 2.68 -11.72 14.16
N ARG A 187 2.12 -10.52 14.38
CA ARG A 187 1.61 -10.04 15.66
C ARG A 187 0.23 -9.44 15.46
N ILE A 188 -0.59 -9.52 16.49
CA ILE A 188 -1.91 -8.89 16.57
C ILE A 188 -1.79 -7.83 17.66
N SER A 189 -1.92 -6.56 17.32
CA SER A 189 -1.90 -5.44 18.28
C SER A 189 -3.29 -4.85 18.41
N VAL A 190 -3.67 -4.40 19.61
CA VAL A 190 -4.88 -3.59 19.78
C VAL A 190 -4.84 -2.29 18.95
N LYS A 191 -3.65 -1.82 18.59
CA LYS A 191 -3.45 -0.68 17.68
C LYS A 191 -3.97 -0.95 16.27
N ASP A 192 -3.86 -2.18 15.78
CA ASP A 192 -4.26 -2.57 14.42
C ASP A 192 -5.79 -2.49 14.23
N PHE A 193 -6.54 -2.49 15.34
CA PHE A 193 -7.98 -2.34 15.43
C PHE A 193 -8.43 -0.95 15.91
N GLY A 194 -7.48 0.00 16.04
CA GLY A 194 -7.77 1.42 16.32
C GLY A 194 -7.70 1.85 17.78
N ALA A 195 -7.22 1.02 18.72
CA ALA A 195 -7.16 1.40 20.14
C ALA A 195 -6.11 2.49 20.39
N VAL A 196 -6.52 3.68 20.82
CA VAL A 196 -5.67 4.88 20.91
C VAL A 196 -4.76 4.82 22.15
N GLY A 197 -5.23 4.35 23.31
CA GLY A 197 -4.41 4.16 24.51
C GLY A 197 -3.86 5.45 25.12
N ASN A 198 -4.53 6.58 24.92
CA ASN A 198 -4.14 7.92 25.37
C ASN A 198 -4.67 8.31 26.76
N GLY A 199 -5.41 7.43 27.43
CA GLY A 199 -6.06 7.71 28.71
C GLY A 199 -7.34 8.54 28.64
N VAL A 200 -7.87 8.83 27.45
CA VAL A 200 -9.07 9.66 27.23
C VAL A 200 -10.09 9.00 26.30
N THR A 201 -9.64 8.45 25.18
CA THR A 201 -10.48 7.74 24.21
C THR A 201 -10.99 6.42 24.79
N ASP A 202 -12.29 6.12 24.63
CA ASP A 202 -12.84 4.80 24.92
C ASP A 202 -12.33 3.79 23.88
N ASP A 203 -11.47 2.88 24.30
CA ASP A 203 -10.81 1.88 23.46
C ASP A 203 -11.58 0.54 23.44
N THR A 204 -12.72 0.44 24.16
CA THR A 204 -13.43 -0.82 24.39
C THR A 204 -13.79 -1.54 23.09
N ALA A 205 -14.35 -0.82 22.11
CA ALA A 205 -14.76 -1.40 20.84
C ALA A 205 -13.58 -1.93 20.01
N ALA A 206 -12.46 -1.18 19.98
CA ALA A 206 -11.25 -1.56 19.28
C ALA A 206 -10.58 -2.80 19.90
N ILE A 207 -10.48 -2.83 21.24
CA ILE A 207 -9.90 -3.97 21.97
C ILE A 207 -10.81 -5.21 21.85
N GLN A 208 -12.14 -5.04 21.90
CA GLN A 208 -13.07 -6.15 21.69
C GLN A 208 -13.00 -6.71 20.27
N ALA A 209 -12.81 -5.87 19.25
CA ALA A 209 -12.57 -6.33 17.88
C ALA A 209 -11.25 -7.10 17.74
N ALA A 210 -10.17 -6.60 18.35
CA ALA A 210 -8.86 -7.24 18.36
C ALA A 210 -8.88 -8.61 19.05
N GLU A 211 -9.55 -8.73 20.20
CA GLU A 211 -9.77 -10.00 20.90
C GLU A 211 -10.66 -10.95 20.08
N THR A 212 -11.70 -10.44 19.42
CA THR A 212 -12.57 -11.26 18.55
C THR A 212 -11.77 -11.90 17.42
N TYR A 213 -10.87 -11.15 16.78
CA TYR A 213 -9.96 -11.70 15.77
C TYR A 213 -8.93 -12.67 16.38
N ARG A 214 -8.28 -12.30 17.49
CA ARG A 214 -7.31 -13.19 18.18
C ARG A 214 -7.95 -14.53 18.58
N ALA A 215 -9.23 -14.54 18.97
CA ALA A 215 -9.96 -15.75 19.32
C ALA A 215 -10.20 -16.73 18.14
N THR A 216 -10.32 -16.24 16.90
CA THR A 216 -10.47 -17.14 15.73
C THR A 216 -9.17 -17.87 15.41
N VAL A 217 -8.01 -17.22 15.60
CA VAL A 217 -6.68 -17.77 15.28
C VAL A 217 -5.94 -18.39 16.45
N GLY A 218 -6.39 -18.19 17.70
CA GLY A 218 -5.74 -18.73 18.91
C GLY A 218 -4.42 -18.06 19.29
N GLY A 219 -4.13 -16.88 18.73
CA GLY A 219 -2.84 -16.20 18.87
C GLY A 219 -2.66 -15.39 20.17
N GLU A 220 -1.56 -14.63 20.21
CA GLU A 220 -1.28 -13.60 21.22
C GLU A 220 -1.78 -12.23 20.74
N LEU A 221 -2.58 -11.56 21.57
CA LEU A 221 -2.95 -10.15 21.42
C LEU A 221 -2.00 -9.29 22.25
N VAL A 222 -1.36 -8.33 21.59
CA VAL A 222 -0.39 -7.41 22.16
C VAL A 222 -1.05 -6.09 22.52
N PHE A 223 -0.73 -5.60 23.71
CA PHE A 223 -1.07 -4.27 24.20
C PHE A 223 0.25 -3.48 24.33
N PRO A 224 0.59 -2.60 23.36
CA PRO A 224 1.73 -1.69 23.48
C PRO A 224 1.54 -0.69 24.63
N PRO A 225 2.59 0.05 25.04
CA PRO A 225 2.48 1.06 26.10
C PRO A 225 1.34 2.04 25.86
N GLY A 226 0.60 2.39 26.91
CA GLY A 226 -0.56 3.27 26.85
C GLY A 226 -1.58 3.01 27.96
N THR A 227 -2.46 4.00 28.18
CA THR A 227 -3.64 3.85 29.05
C THR A 227 -4.88 3.68 28.20
N TYR A 228 -5.41 2.46 28.16
CA TYR A 228 -6.60 2.11 27.41
C TYR A 228 -7.83 2.25 28.29
N GLN A 229 -8.77 3.13 27.93
CA GLN A 229 -10.01 3.30 28.71
C GLN A 229 -11.03 2.23 28.29
N ILE A 230 -11.61 1.55 29.28
CA ILE A 230 -12.62 0.51 29.12
C ILE A 230 -13.91 0.96 29.81
N SER A 231 -15.00 1.09 29.05
CA SER A 231 -16.30 1.53 29.56
C SER A 231 -17.12 0.38 30.15
N ALA A 232 -18.39 0.65 30.52
CA ALA A 232 -19.25 -0.34 31.17
C ALA A 232 -19.50 -1.58 30.30
N ALA A 233 -19.40 -1.44 28.97
CA ALA A 233 -19.53 -2.55 28.00
C ALA A 233 -18.52 -3.69 28.26
N SER A 234 -17.38 -3.41 28.90
CA SER A 234 -16.37 -4.40 29.31
C SER A 234 -15.71 -5.13 28.13
N ILE A 235 -14.70 -5.98 28.39
CA ILE A 235 -14.09 -6.83 27.35
C ILE A 235 -14.37 -8.31 27.63
N THR A 236 -14.94 -9.01 26.65
CA THR A 236 -15.15 -10.46 26.66
C THR A 236 -14.05 -11.16 25.88
N VAL A 237 -13.42 -12.14 26.52
CA VAL A 237 -12.23 -12.88 26.04
C VAL A 237 -12.60 -14.33 25.79
N ASN A 238 -12.38 -14.84 24.58
CA ASN A 238 -12.74 -16.20 24.19
C ASN A 238 -11.48 -17.05 23.94
N ARG A 239 -11.10 -17.79 24.98
CA ARG A 239 -9.93 -18.69 25.02
C ARG A 239 -10.23 -20.12 24.55
N ALA A 240 -11.33 -20.38 23.83
CA ALA A 240 -11.63 -21.71 23.29
C ALA A 240 -10.56 -22.24 22.29
N ASN A 241 -9.69 -21.35 21.81
CA ASN A 241 -8.50 -21.68 21.01
C ASN A 241 -7.16 -21.45 21.75
N GLY A 242 -7.19 -21.24 23.07
CA GLY A 242 -6.02 -20.80 23.84
C GLY A 242 -5.56 -19.40 23.40
N GLY A 243 -4.28 -19.12 23.60
CA GLY A 243 -3.61 -17.90 23.16
C GLY A 243 -3.11 -17.04 24.32
N ALA A 244 -2.97 -15.73 24.11
CA ALA A 244 -2.49 -14.84 25.17
C ALA A 244 -2.98 -13.39 25.02
N TRP A 245 -2.96 -12.66 26.14
CA TRP A 245 -2.91 -11.21 26.24
C TRP A 245 -1.53 -10.82 26.81
N ARG A 246 -0.75 -10.04 26.06
CA ARG A 246 0.57 -9.54 26.47
C ARG A 246 0.61 -8.02 26.50
N GLY A 247 0.80 -7.45 27.69
CA GLY A 247 1.26 -6.08 27.84
C GLY A 247 2.75 -5.95 27.53
N ILE A 248 3.14 -4.85 26.90
CA ILE A 248 4.54 -4.48 26.65
C ILE A 248 4.78 -3.09 27.24
N GLY A 249 5.72 -2.98 28.18
CA GLY A 249 5.94 -1.75 28.95
C GLY A 249 4.71 -1.38 29.80
N GLU A 250 4.47 -0.07 29.96
CA GLU A 250 3.34 0.47 30.73
C GLU A 250 2.01 0.33 29.97
N ALA A 251 1.52 -0.90 29.84
CA ALA A 251 0.24 -1.25 29.21
C ALA A 251 -0.88 -1.34 30.26
N MET A 252 -1.60 -0.24 30.47
CA MET A 252 -2.65 -0.12 31.48
C MET A 252 -4.06 -0.16 30.87
N LEU A 253 -4.88 -1.13 31.29
CA LEU A 253 -6.32 -1.14 31.07
C LEU A 253 -6.98 -0.42 32.25
N ARG A 254 -7.68 0.69 31.98
CA ARG A 254 -8.31 1.54 32.98
C ARG A 254 -9.83 1.55 32.82
N ALA A 255 -10.57 1.38 33.91
CA ALA A 255 -12.03 1.54 33.87
C ALA A 255 -12.42 3.02 33.74
N SER A 256 -13.31 3.34 32.80
CA SER A 256 -13.91 4.68 32.59
C SER A 256 -15.36 4.79 33.10
N ALA A 257 -15.95 3.68 33.54
CA ALA A 257 -17.26 3.63 34.19
C ALA A 257 -17.23 2.73 35.42
N ASN A 258 -18.26 2.81 36.27
CA ASN A 258 -18.45 1.86 37.36
C ASN A 258 -18.98 0.51 36.84
N THR A 259 -18.79 -0.58 37.59
CA THR A 259 -19.15 -1.97 37.23
C THR A 259 -18.42 -2.59 36.02
N THR A 260 -17.51 -1.86 35.36
CA THR A 260 -16.66 -2.39 34.29
C THR A 260 -15.85 -3.63 34.71
N PHE A 261 -15.82 -4.63 33.84
CA PHE A 261 -14.88 -5.74 33.87
C PHE A 261 -13.82 -5.50 32.79
N LEU A 262 -12.54 -5.41 33.18
CA LEU A 262 -11.44 -5.17 32.23
C LEU A 262 -11.09 -6.42 31.41
N CYS A 263 -11.44 -7.61 31.91
CA CYS A 263 -11.30 -8.90 31.23
C CYS A 263 -12.34 -9.89 31.77
N ILE A 264 -13.27 -10.34 30.93
CA ILE A 264 -14.24 -11.41 31.21
C ILE A 264 -13.79 -12.66 30.44
N LEU A 265 -13.27 -13.67 31.16
CA LEU A 265 -12.81 -14.93 30.59
C LEU A 265 -13.99 -15.88 30.34
N THR A 266 -14.16 -16.27 29.09
CA THR A 266 -15.22 -17.19 28.61
C THR A 266 -14.59 -18.38 27.87
N GLY A 267 -15.38 -19.21 27.19
CA GLY A 267 -14.86 -20.24 26.29
C GLY A 267 -14.01 -21.34 26.95
N ALA A 268 -14.33 -21.72 28.19
CA ALA A 268 -13.74 -22.91 28.82
C ALA A 268 -14.15 -24.19 28.07
N VAL A 269 -13.20 -25.07 27.74
CA VAL A 269 -13.45 -26.27 26.93
C VAL A 269 -13.16 -27.55 27.72
N ALA A 270 -14.17 -28.03 28.45
CA ALA A 270 -14.07 -29.31 29.15
C ALA A 270 -13.97 -30.48 28.16
N GLY A 271 -13.09 -31.45 28.45
CA GLY A 271 -13.00 -32.72 27.71
C GLY A 271 -12.09 -32.74 26.48
N THR A 272 -11.53 -31.61 26.02
CA THR A 272 -10.52 -31.59 24.95
C THR A 272 -9.10 -31.40 25.51
N THR A 273 -8.09 -31.57 24.66
CA THR A 273 -6.70 -31.15 24.94
C THR A 273 -6.68 -29.73 25.53
N ASN A 274 -6.02 -29.57 26.67
CA ASN A 274 -5.93 -28.29 27.38
C ASN A 274 -5.23 -27.25 26.50
N LYS A 275 -5.96 -26.21 26.07
CA LYS A 275 -5.39 -25.07 25.36
C LYS A 275 -5.12 -23.94 26.37
N PRO A 276 -3.86 -23.68 26.76
CA PRO A 276 -3.56 -22.68 27.77
C PRO A 276 -3.88 -21.26 27.27
N PHE A 277 -4.27 -20.39 28.20
CA PHE A 277 -4.40 -18.95 27.97
C PHE A 277 -3.52 -18.16 28.93
N LEU A 278 -2.73 -17.22 28.43
CA LEU A 278 -1.81 -16.43 29.24
C LEU A 278 -2.28 -14.97 29.34
N ILE A 279 -2.31 -14.40 30.55
CA ILE A 279 -2.38 -12.94 30.76
C ILE A 279 -1.07 -12.52 31.43
N THR A 280 -0.28 -11.68 30.76
CA THR A 280 1.06 -11.29 31.20
C THR A 280 1.36 -9.83 30.89
N GLY A 281 2.01 -9.11 31.82
CA GLY A 281 2.48 -7.73 31.60
C GLY A 281 1.39 -6.65 31.60
N ILE A 282 0.15 -6.94 31.99
CA ILE A 282 -0.98 -5.99 31.98
C ILE A 282 -1.16 -5.32 33.36
N HIS A 283 -1.37 -4.00 33.36
CA HIS A 283 -1.83 -3.27 34.54
C HIS A 283 -3.35 -3.04 34.47
N PHE A 284 -4.10 -3.61 35.41
CA PHE A 284 -5.52 -3.42 35.58
C PHE A 284 -5.82 -2.32 36.61
N HIS A 285 -6.46 -1.23 36.19
CA HIS A 285 -6.63 0.00 36.98
C HIS A 285 -8.10 0.42 37.13
N GLY A 286 -8.59 0.57 38.36
CA GLY A 286 -10.03 0.80 38.66
C GLY A 286 -10.54 2.21 38.33
N GLY A 287 -9.65 3.14 38.02
CA GLY A 287 -9.96 4.45 37.45
C GLY A 287 -10.56 5.48 38.42
N GLY A 288 -10.78 5.10 39.69
CA GLY A 288 -11.51 5.83 40.72
C GLY A 288 -12.86 5.20 41.07
N PHE A 289 -13.31 4.16 40.35
CA PHE A 289 -14.62 3.53 40.52
C PHE A 289 -14.61 2.38 41.55
N THR A 290 -15.76 2.12 42.17
CA THR A 290 -15.86 1.29 43.39
C THR A 290 -16.34 -0.15 43.17
N ALA A 291 -16.75 -0.53 41.96
CA ALA A 291 -17.23 -1.88 41.64
C ALA A 291 -16.56 -2.51 40.39
N CYS A 292 -15.42 -1.96 39.94
CA CYS A 292 -14.72 -2.43 38.74
C CYS A 292 -13.78 -3.59 39.04
N ARG A 293 -13.70 -4.55 38.11
CA ARG A 293 -13.00 -5.83 38.28
C ARG A 293 -11.95 -6.01 37.19
N GLY A 294 -10.78 -6.53 37.55
CA GLY A 294 -9.65 -6.72 36.63
C GLY A 294 -9.89 -7.91 35.71
N VAL A 295 -9.78 -9.10 36.27
CA VAL A 295 -10.13 -10.36 35.59
C VAL A 295 -11.32 -11.01 36.30
N HIS A 296 -12.28 -11.52 35.53
CA HIS A 296 -13.41 -12.30 36.01
C HIS A 296 -13.58 -13.56 35.17
N GLU A 297 -13.77 -14.69 35.85
CA GLU A 297 -13.92 -16.00 35.25
C GLU A 297 -15.02 -16.74 36.02
N THR A 298 -16.02 -17.26 35.30
CA THR A 298 -17.16 -18.01 35.89
C THR A 298 -16.99 -19.52 35.81
N THR A 299 -16.13 -19.99 34.91
CA THR A 299 -15.82 -21.40 34.67
C THR A 299 -14.31 -21.58 34.66
N PRO A 300 -13.68 -22.02 35.77
CA PRO A 300 -12.23 -22.14 35.86
C PRO A 300 -11.69 -23.15 34.84
N TYR A 301 -10.76 -22.71 34.00
CA TYR A 301 -10.04 -23.51 33.01
C TYR A 301 -8.59 -23.01 32.89
N GLY A 302 -7.78 -23.57 31.99
CA GLY A 302 -6.32 -23.39 31.91
C GLY A 302 -5.79 -21.99 31.60
N THR A 303 -6.08 -20.99 32.46
CA THR A 303 -5.52 -19.64 32.40
C THR A 303 -4.37 -19.47 33.38
N THR A 304 -3.26 -18.92 32.91
CA THR A 304 -2.15 -18.41 33.73
C THR A 304 -2.23 -16.88 33.78
N ILE A 305 -2.14 -16.30 34.97
CA ILE A 305 -1.97 -14.85 35.17
C ILE A 305 -0.64 -14.63 35.88
N GLU A 306 0.27 -13.92 35.23
CA GLU A 306 1.63 -13.62 35.72
C GLU A 306 1.97 -12.15 35.45
N ASN A 307 2.96 -11.58 36.14
CA ASN A 307 3.54 -10.27 35.81
C ASN A 307 2.51 -9.14 35.59
N CYS A 308 1.34 -9.23 36.23
CA CYS A 308 0.23 -8.27 36.09
C CYS A 308 0.03 -7.49 37.39
N THR A 309 -0.28 -6.20 37.25
CA THR A 309 -0.50 -5.28 38.36
C THR A 309 -2.00 -4.98 38.49
N PHE A 310 -2.51 -4.89 39.72
CA PHE A 310 -3.93 -4.64 39.99
C PHE A 310 -4.07 -3.49 41.01
N THR A 311 -4.60 -2.34 40.60
CA THR A 311 -4.79 -1.18 41.49
C THR A 311 -6.20 -0.61 41.41
N GLN A 312 -6.71 -0.10 42.54
CA GLN A 312 -8.10 0.41 42.68
C GLN A 312 -9.19 -0.61 42.26
N MET A 313 -8.89 -1.91 42.29
CA MET A 313 -9.82 -2.99 41.93
C MET A 313 -10.80 -3.31 43.07
N ALA A 314 -12.04 -3.62 42.71
CA ALA A 314 -13.00 -4.24 43.61
C ALA A 314 -12.74 -5.76 43.70
N PHE A 315 -11.96 -6.18 44.71
CA PHE A 315 -11.67 -7.58 44.98
C PHE A 315 -12.87 -8.30 45.61
N ALA A 316 -13.85 -8.60 44.75
CA ALA A 316 -15.12 -9.26 45.04
C ALA A 316 -16.12 -8.48 45.95
N ARG A 317 -17.36 -8.98 45.94
CA ARG A 317 -18.43 -8.74 46.92
C ARG A 317 -18.94 -10.13 47.36
N PRO A 318 -19.51 -10.28 48.58
CA PRO A 318 -19.41 -11.51 49.37
C PRO A 318 -20.16 -12.77 48.86
N SER A 319 -20.71 -12.77 47.65
CA SER A 319 -21.37 -13.93 47.02
C SER A 319 -20.44 -14.82 46.17
N SER A 320 -19.18 -14.42 45.93
CA SER A 320 -18.18 -15.27 45.26
C SER A 320 -16.76 -14.86 45.65
N ALA A 321 -16.06 -15.71 46.42
CA ALA A 321 -14.69 -15.44 46.85
C ALA A 321 -13.69 -15.74 45.72
N VAL A 322 -12.73 -14.83 45.50
CA VAL A 322 -11.58 -15.05 44.60
C VAL A 322 -10.31 -14.91 45.43
N LEU A 323 -9.58 -16.01 45.60
CA LEU A 323 -8.38 -16.07 46.42
C LEU A 323 -7.16 -15.56 45.64
N PHE A 324 -6.78 -14.30 45.85
CA PHE A 324 -5.53 -13.76 45.33
C PHE A 324 -4.35 -14.11 46.25
N TRP A 325 -3.38 -14.86 45.71
CA TRP A 325 -2.13 -15.18 46.40
C TRP A 325 -1.12 -14.02 46.27
N GLN A 326 -0.96 -13.21 47.31
CA GLN A 326 0.13 -12.24 47.36
C GLN A 326 1.43 -12.93 47.85
N ARG A 327 2.48 -12.89 47.02
CA ARG A 327 3.84 -13.26 47.42
C ARG A 327 4.47 -12.06 48.11
N ARG A 328 5.00 -12.24 49.31
CA ARG A 328 5.71 -11.18 50.05
C ARG A 328 7.15 -11.02 49.51
N PRO A 329 7.82 -9.86 49.73
CA PRO A 329 9.20 -9.64 49.29
C PRO A 329 10.22 -10.62 49.89
N ASP A 330 9.95 -11.15 51.08
CA ASP A 330 10.71 -12.22 51.75
C ASP A 330 10.52 -13.62 51.11
N GLY A 331 9.78 -13.69 50.00
CA GLY A 331 9.42 -14.94 49.31
C GLY A 331 8.31 -15.74 49.98
N SER A 332 7.86 -15.35 51.17
CA SER A 332 6.83 -16.05 51.94
C SER A 332 5.42 -15.83 51.39
N ARG A 333 4.50 -16.60 51.95
CA ARG A 333 3.16 -16.85 51.44
C ARG A 333 2.15 -16.64 52.57
N SER A 334 1.28 -15.62 52.45
CA SER A 334 0.18 -15.39 53.39
C SER A 334 -1.13 -15.04 52.68
N ALA A 335 -2.22 -15.70 53.04
CA ALA A 335 -3.57 -15.26 52.72
C ALA A 335 -4.09 -14.31 53.82
N THR A 336 -4.54 -13.12 53.43
CA THR A 336 -5.38 -12.25 54.29
C THR A 336 -6.84 -12.61 54.05
N SER A 337 -7.57 -12.92 55.12
CA SER A 337 -8.88 -13.57 55.02
C SER A 337 -10.05 -12.57 54.90
N ALA A 338 -10.97 -12.90 53.99
CA ALA A 338 -12.36 -12.44 54.02
C ALA A 338 -13.25 -13.67 53.83
N SER A 339 -14.04 -14.01 54.86
CA SER A 339 -14.95 -15.17 54.94
C SER A 339 -14.40 -16.54 54.53
N MET A 340 -14.05 -17.37 55.52
CA MET A 340 -13.87 -18.82 55.33
C MET A 340 -14.93 -19.61 56.11
N ALA A 341 -15.77 -20.30 55.36
CA ALA A 341 -16.42 -21.58 55.67
C ALA A 341 -16.38 -22.38 54.34
N VAL A 342 -16.34 -23.70 54.28
CA VAL A 342 -16.98 -24.72 55.12
C VAL A 342 -16.00 -25.86 55.48
N ASP A 343 -16.28 -26.57 56.58
CA ASP A 343 -15.61 -27.80 57.04
C ASP A 343 -16.13 -29.06 56.32
N HIS A 344 -15.22 -29.92 55.85
CA HIS A 344 -15.46 -31.33 55.52
C HIS A 344 -14.25 -32.20 55.94
N GLY A 345 -14.18 -32.61 57.21
CA GLY A 345 -13.35 -33.76 57.63
C GLY A 345 -14.00 -35.13 57.33
N PRO A 346 -13.41 -36.26 57.79
CA PRO A 346 -12.05 -36.43 58.29
C PRO A 346 -11.29 -37.60 57.61
N SER A 347 -9.98 -37.48 57.38
CA SER A 347 -9.14 -38.63 56.96
C SER A 347 -7.72 -38.62 57.52
N THR A 348 -7.45 -39.66 58.33
CA THR A 348 -6.17 -40.37 58.56
C THR A 348 -4.84 -39.61 58.46
N ALA A 349 -4.10 -39.58 59.58
CA ALA A 349 -2.77 -38.98 59.68
C ALA A 349 -1.68 -39.67 58.84
N SER A 350 -0.68 -38.90 58.43
CA SER A 350 0.66 -39.39 58.08
C SER A 350 1.73 -38.37 58.50
N THR A 351 2.55 -38.72 59.49
CA THR A 351 3.51 -37.81 60.14
C THR A 351 4.92 -37.97 59.55
N THR A 352 5.14 -37.47 58.34
CA THR A 352 6.47 -37.54 57.70
C THR A 352 7.31 -36.30 57.99
N ARG A 353 8.04 -36.36 59.10
CA ARG A 353 9.02 -35.34 59.51
C ARG A 353 10.28 -35.44 58.63
N SER A 354 10.58 -34.43 57.82
CA SER A 354 11.85 -34.32 57.10
C SER A 354 12.74 -33.22 57.69
N THR A 355 14.04 -33.48 57.78
CA THR A 355 15.01 -32.65 58.49
C THR A 355 15.70 -31.64 57.56
N TYR A 356 15.79 -30.38 58.00
CA TYR A 356 16.77 -29.45 57.43
C TYR A 356 18.19 -29.95 57.72
N SER A 357 19.04 -29.94 56.70
CA SER A 357 20.49 -30.07 56.83
C SER A 357 21.12 -28.75 56.40
N THR A 358 22.00 -28.20 57.24
CA THR A 358 22.78 -27.00 56.94
C THR A 358 24.26 -27.37 56.81
N SER A 359 24.77 -27.32 55.59
CA SER A 359 26.22 -27.33 55.30
C SER A 359 26.72 -25.90 55.15
N ARG A 360 27.89 -25.66 55.77
CA ARG A 360 28.60 -24.38 55.91
C ARG A 360 28.77 -23.60 54.60
#